data_AF-A0A371J8I2-F1
#
_entry.id   AF-A0A371J8I2-F1
#
_cell.length_a   1.000
_cell.length_b   1.000
_cell.length_c   1.000
_cell.angle_alpha   90.00
_cell.angle_beta   90.00
_cell.angle_gamma   90.00
#
_symmetry.space_group_name_H-M   'P 1'
#
loop_
_entity.id
_entity.type
_entity.pdbx_description
1 polymer ?
#
loop_
_entity_poly.entity_id
_entity_poly.type
_entity_poly.pdbx_seq_one_letter_code
_entity_poly.pdbx_strand_id
1 'polypeptide(L)'
;MNKIDYTRKNDRKDIELKENLEVPYFYFENIEATNLVVHGFSTRLGGVSREHLSSMNLSFTRGDDIENVFENYRRITRAMNIEYDSLVLSMQTHTTNIR
;
A
#
# COMPACT_ATOMS: atom_id res chain seq x y z
N MET A 1 -9.85 -13.80 -5.64
CA MET A 1 -10.35 -12.62 -4.90
C MET A 1 -11.66 -12.17 -5.52
N ASN A 2 -12.64 -11.75 -4.72
CA ASN A 2 -13.82 -11.06 -5.25
C ASN A 2 -13.38 -9.72 -5.83
N LYS A 3 -13.97 -9.32 -6.95
CA LYS A 3 -13.71 -8.04 -7.61
C LYS A 3 -13.89 -6.90 -6.61
N ILE A 4 -12.85 -6.11 -6.40
CA ILE A 4 -12.90 -4.96 -5.50
C ILE A 4 -13.75 -3.87 -6.16
N ASP A 5 -14.84 -3.49 -5.49
CA ASP A 5 -15.70 -2.40 -5.92
C ASP A 5 -15.20 -1.07 -5.31
N TYR A 6 -14.97 -0.07 -6.15
CA TYR A 6 -14.50 1.24 -5.72
C TYR A 6 -15.14 2.34 -6.57
N THR A 7 -15.54 3.43 -5.91
CA THR A 7 -16.22 4.55 -6.56
C THR A 7 -15.22 5.54 -7.13
N ARG A 8 -15.42 5.93 -8.39
CA ARG A 8 -14.68 7.03 -9.01
C ARG A 8 -15.52 8.30 -8.98
N LYS A 9 -14.85 9.44 -8.77
CA LYS A 9 -15.52 10.76 -8.84
C LYS A 9 -15.96 11.12 -10.26
N ASN A 10 -15.24 10.62 -11.27
CA ASN A 10 -15.50 10.84 -12.69
C ASN A 10 -15.02 9.62 -13.49
N ASP A 11 -15.25 9.64 -14.80
CA ASP A 11 -14.89 8.53 -15.71
C ASP A 11 -13.40 8.52 -16.13
N ARG A 12 -12.55 9.33 -15.49
CA ARG A 12 -11.12 9.33 -15.81
C ARG A 12 -10.47 8.04 -15.30
N LYS A 13 -9.63 7.46 -16.15
CA LYS A 13 -8.85 6.25 -15.89
C LYS A 13 -7.41 6.56 -15.47
N ASP A 14 -7.21 7.61 -14.68
CA ASP A 14 -5.85 7.99 -14.28
C ASP A 14 -5.30 7.04 -13.21
N ILE A 15 -6.18 6.46 -12.39
CA ILE A 15 -5.85 5.52 -11.31
C ILE A 15 -6.46 4.18 -11.65
N GLU A 16 -5.71 3.10 -11.53
CA GLU A 16 -6.20 1.73 -11.70
C GLU A 16 -5.77 0.86 -10.52
N LEU A 17 -6.47 -0.27 -10.36
CA LEU A 17 -6.19 -1.26 -9.34
C LEU A 17 -5.30 -2.37 -9.92
N LYS A 18 -4.17 -2.67 -9.29
CA LYS A 18 -3.33 -3.81 -9.61
C LYS A 18 -3.53 -4.88 -8.54
N GLU A 19 -3.98 -6.07 -8.96
CA GLU A 19 -4.20 -7.23 -8.09
C GLU A 19 -3.02 -8.20 -8.25
N ASN A 20 -1.97 -8.03 -7.44
CA ASN A 20 -0.78 -8.88 -7.50
C ASN A 20 -0.58 -9.63 -6.17
N LEU A 21 -0.28 -10.93 -6.23
CA LEU A 21 0.01 -11.78 -5.06
C LEU A 21 -0.98 -11.59 -3.88
N GLU A 22 -2.27 -11.44 -4.21
CA GLU A 22 -3.37 -11.23 -3.24
C GLU A 22 -3.33 -9.91 -2.46
N VAL A 23 -2.41 -9.00 -2.79
CA VAL A 23 -2.32 -7.65 -2.20
C VAL A 23 -2.68 -6.61 -3.27
N PRO A 24 -3.89 -6.06 -3.22
CA PRO A 24 -4.33 -5.06 -4.18
C PRO A 24 -3.84 -3.67 -3.78
N TYR A 25 -3.32 -2.94 -4.75
CA TYR A 25 -2.89 -1.55 -4.59
C TYR A 25 -3.29 -0.72 -5.81
N PHE A 26 -3.53 0.57 -5.58
CA PHE A 26 -3.82 1.52 -6.63
C PHE A 26 -2.53 2.10 -7.20
N TYR A 27 -2.51 2.37 -8.49
CA TYR A 27 -1.41 3.05 -9.16
C TYR A 27 -1.96 4.00 -10.22
N PHE A 28 -1.14 4.97 -10.61
CA PHE A 28 -1.48 5.91 -11.68
C PHE A 28 -0.95 5.45 -13.03
N GLU A 29 -1.80 5.33 -14.06
CA GLU A 29 -1.41 4.89 -15.41
C GLU A 29 -0.40 5.84 -16.06
N ASN A 30 -0.58 7.15 -15.88
CA ASN A 30 0.30 8.16 -16.50
C ASN A 30 1.71 8.16 -15.90
N ILE A 31 1.89 7.74 -14.64
CA ILE A 31 3.20 7.57 -14.02
C ILE A 31 3.80 6.21 -14.43
N GLU A 32 2.99 5.14 -14.43
CA GLU A 32 3.44 3.80 -14.85
C GLU A 32 3.97 3.82 -16.29
N ALA A 33 3.27 4.51 -17.20
CA ALA A 33 3.66 4.63 -18.61
C ALA A 33 5.05 5.26 -18.83
N THR A 34 5.59 5.98 -17.83
CA THR A 34 6.96 6.52 -17.91
C THR A 34 8.03 5.44 -17.79
N ASN A 35 7.73 4.30 -17.16
CA ASN A 35 8.68 3.25 -16.80
C ASN A 35 9.88 3.73 -15.96
N LEU A 36 9.77 4.89 -15.29
CA LEU A 36 10.88 5.49 -14.52
C LEU A 36 10.85 5.13 -13.03
N VAL A 37 9.68 4.83 -12.49
CA VAL A 37 9.48 4.63 -11.05
C VAL A 37 8.50 3.50 -10.79
N VAL A 38 8.64 2.88 -9.62
CA VAL A 38 7.61 2.02 -9.02
C VAL A 38 6.86 2.84 -7.98
N HIS A 39 5.54 2.91 -8.08
CA HIS A 39 4.67 3.68 -7.18
C HIS A 39 3.38 2.93 -6.88
N GLY A 40 2.71 3.33 -5.80
CA GLY A 40 1.39 2.80 -5.49
C GLY A 40 0.82 3.32 -4.18
N PHE A 41 -0.47 3.09 -3.99
CA PHE A 41 -1.23 3.37 -2.78
C PHE A 41 -1.86 2.07 -2.30
N SER A 42 -1.47 1.62 -1.11
CA SER A 42 -2.00 0.39 -0.52
C SER A 42 -3.51 0.50 -0.25
N THR A 43 -4.20 -0.63 -0.31
CA THR A 43 -5.55 -0.76 0.26
C THR A 43 -5.47 -1.36 1.67
N ARG A 44 -6.62 -1.53 2.34
CA ARG A 44 -6.71 -2.29 3.61
C ARG A 44 -6.69 -3.81 3.43
N LEU A 45 -6.61 -4.32 2.20
CA LEU A 45 -6.76 -5.74 1.87
C LEU A 45 -5.40 -6.43 1.71
N GLY A 46 -5.37 -7.75 1.90
CA GLY A 46 -4.20 -8.60 1.64
C GLY A 46 -3.20 -8.72 2.80
N GLY A 47 -3.46 -8.12 3.95
CA GLY A 47 -2.56 -8.21 5.12
C GLY A 47 -2.96 -9.29 6.12
N VAL A 48 -2.33 -9.28 7.30
CA VAL A 48 -2.53 -10.27 8.39
C VAL A 48 -3.13 -9.70 9.68
N SER A 49 -3.23 -8.37 9.78
CA SER A 49 -3.81 -7.70 10.96
C SER A 49 -5.29 -8.06 11.13
N ARG A 50 -5.79 -7.93 12.37
CA ARG A 50 -7.14 -8.39 12.74
C ARG A 50 -8.02 -7.25 13.26
N GLU A 51 -9.30 -7.57 13.44
CA GLU A 51 -10.31 -6.66 14.01
C GLU A 51 -10.35 -5.30 13.29
N HIS A 52 -10.39 -4.20 14.05
CA HIS A 52 -10.44 -2.85 13.52
C HIS A 52 -9.20 -2.46 12.69
N LEU A 53 -8.08 -3.18 12.85
CA LEU A 53 -6.84 -3.03 12.09
C LEU A 53 -6.80 -3.94 10.84
N SER A 54 -7.81 -4.77 10.62
CA SER A 54 -7.83 -5.72 9.50
C SER A 54 -7.78 -5.00 8.14
N SER A 55 -7.04 -5.48 7.14
CA SER A 55 -6.08 -6.60 7.15
C SER A 55 -4.64 -6.11 6.94
N MET A 56 -4.46 -5.03 6.18
CA MET A 56 -3.19 -4.42 5.83
C MET A 56 -2.94 -3.16 6.66
N ASN A 57 -2.59 -3.31 7.93
CA ASN A 57 -2.13 -2.21 8.75
C ASN A 57 -0.62 -2.00 8.58
N LEU A 58 -0.22 -0.81 8.17
CA LEU A 58 1.18 -0.40 7.99
C LEU A 58 1.64 0.57 9.08
N SER A 59 0.91 0.68 10.19
CA SER A 59 1.25 1.59 11.28
C SER A 59 1.79 0.88 12.51
N PHE A 60 2.99 1.27 12.92
CA PHE A 60 3.64 0.82 14.16
C PHE A 60 3.07 1.47 15.43
N THR A 61 2.17 2.45 15.32
CA THR A 61 1.72 3.27 16.47
C THR A 61 0.23 3.12 16.79
N ARG A 62 -0.48 2.21 16.11
CA ARG A 62 -1.93 1.98 16.29
C ARG A 62 -2.27 0.82 17.22
N GLY A 63 -1.28 0.26 17.91
CA GLY A 63 -1.49 -0.83 18.88
C GLY A 63 -1.68 -2.21 18.26
N ASP A 64 -1.19 -2.42 17.04
CA ASP A 64 -1.12 -3.75 16.42
C ASP A 64 0.03 -4.57 17.02
N ASP A 65 -0.01 -5.88 16.78
CA ASP A 65 1.18 -6.71 16.90
C ASP A 65 2.23 -6.23 15.89
N ILE A 66 3.45 -5.95 16.36
CA ILE A 66 4.53 -5.44 15.53
C ILE A 66 4.89 -6.42 14.40
N GLU A 67 4.77 -7.72 14.64
CA GLU A 67 5.06 -8.75 13.62
C GLU A 67 4.03 -8.74 12.50
N ASN A 68 2.76 -8.42 12.81
CA ASN A 68 1.74 -8.23 11.78
C ASN A 68 2.09 -7.05 10.87
N VAL A 69 2.56 -5.94 11.46
CA VAL A 69 2.95 -4.74 10.70
C VAL A 69 4.14 -5.04 9.80
N PHE A 70 5.16 -5.75 10.31
CA PHE A 70 6.31 -6.17 9.49
C PHE A 70 5.89 -7.09 8.35
N GLU A 71 5.04 -8.09 8.61
CA GLU A 71 4.53 -8.97 7.57
C GLU A 71 3.71 -8.22 6.52
N ASN A 72 2.89 -7.25 6.93
CA ASN A 72 2.14 -6.40 6.01
C ASN A 72 3.07 -5.60 5.09
N TYR A 73 4.17 -5.05 5.63
CA TYR A 73 5.20 -4.42 4.80
C TYR A 73 5.83 -5.39 3.81
N ARG A 74 6.21 -6.62 4.23
CA ARG A 74 6.77 -7.64 3.32
C ARG A 74 5.80 -8.00 2.20
N ARG A 75 4.50 -8.08 2.52
CA ARG A 75 3.45 -8.41 1.55
C ARG A 75 3.27 -7.32 0.50
N ILE A 76 3.16 -6.06 0.91
CA ILE A 76 2.96 -4.94 -0.03
C ILE A 76 4.22 -4.71 -0.88
N THR A 77 5.43 -4.76 -0.31
CA THR A 77 6.66 -4.60 -1.10
C THR A 77 6.83 -5.71 -2.11
N ARG A 78 6.56 -6.98 -1.73
CA ARG A 78 6.57 -8.11 -2.67
C ARG A 78 5.56 -7.94 -3.80
N ALA A 79 4.35 -7.45 -3.52
CA ALA A 79 3.34 -7.19 -4.55
C ALA A 79 3.72 -6.05 -5.52
N MET A 80 4.55 -5.12 -5.05
CA MET A 80 5.08 -4.01 -5.85
C MET A 80 6.45 -4.31 -6.47
N ASN A 81 7.03 -5.48 -6.22
CA ASN A 81 8.40 -5.83 -6.61
C ASN A 81 9.46 -4.83 -6.07
N ILE A 82 9.28 -4.41 -4.81
CA ILE A 82 10.19 -3.56 -4.05
C ILE A 82 10.97 -4.42 -3.07
N GLU A 83 12.26 -4.13 -2.88
CA GLU A 83 13.07 -4.78 -1.86
C GLU A 83 12.62 -4.32 -0.46
N TYR A 84 12.27 -5.27 0.41
CA TYR A 84 11.78 -4.95 1.76
C TYR A 84 12.80 -4.15 2.58
N ASP A 85 14.08 -4.53 2.50
CA ASP A 85 15.15 -3.90 3.27
C ASP A 85 15.55 -2.51 2.71
N SER A 86 15.03 -2.10 1.54
CA SER A 86 15.25 -0.76 0.99
C SER A 86 14.23 0.27 1.50
N LEU A 87 13.30 -0.11 2.37
CA LEU A 87 12.27 0.78 2.89
C LEU A 87 12.87 1.87 3.78
N VAL A 88 12.59 3.12 3.44
CA VAL A 88 12.86 4.29 4.28
C VAL A 88 11.54 4.91 4.69
N LEU A 89 11.26 4.93 6.00
CA LEU A 89 10.01 5.42 6.57
C LEU A 89 10.28 6.60 7.50
N SER A 90 9.42 7.62 7.43
CA SER A 90 9.49 8.77 8.33
C SER A 90 8.51 8.63 9.49
N MET A 91 8.90 9.11 10.68
CA MET A 91 7.96 9.36 11.76
C MET A 91 7.16 10.63 11.46
N GLN A 92 5.88 10.47 11.12
CA GLN A 92 5.00 11.58 10.82
C GLN A 92 4.58 12.31 12.10
N THR A 93 4.94 13.59 12.20
CA THR A 93 4.72 14.45 13.39
C THR A 93 3.85 15.68 13.11
N HIS A 94 3.16 15.71 11.96
CA HIS A 94 2.40 16.88 11.51
C HIS A 94 3.25 18.16 11.38
N THR A 95 4.50 18.00 10.96
CA THR A 95 5.46 19.09 10.68
C THR A 95 5.80 19.15 9.18
N THR A 96 6.57 20.15 8.77
CA THR A 96 6.99 20.39 7.38
C THR A 96 8.47 20.08 7.12
N ASN A 97 9.08 19.24 7.96
CA ASN A 97 10.49 18.85 7.82
C ASN A 97 10.68 17.82 6.70
N ILE A 98 11.73 17.98 5.88
CA ILE A 98 12.10 17.06 4.79
C ILE A 98 13.50 16.48 5.08
N ARG A 99 13.69 15.19 4.79
CA ARG A 99 14.94 14.45 4.92
C ARG A 99 15.18 13.56 3.72
#